data_AF-A0A0C7N2D7-F1
#
_entry.id   AF-A0A0C7N2D7-F1
#
_cell.length_a   1.000
_cell.length_b   1.000
_cell.length_c   1.000
_cell.angle_alpha   90.00
_cell.angle_beta   90.00
_cell.angle_gamma   90.00
#
_symmetry.space_group_name_H-M   'P 1'
#
loop_
_entity.id
_entity.type
_entity.pdbx_description
1 polymer ?
#
loop_
_entity_poly.entity_id
_entity_poly.type
_entity_poly.pdbx_seq_one_letter_code
_entity_poly.pdbx_strand_id
1 'polypeptide(L)'
;MTVQSSRNQATAAVNSVLSQLLPGCSKIKDDRSGKHMRSRNTNKGSKAQLISRDLKLAAVVRDRDAHGIKKKVNQQRKKEIKAKLALQDQLDQRAKLQILKKHHEEGTLTNKERKYLNKVIGRNVRDLKSWDMEDETDLQDLQDSILESSGVAEQGRRTKKGRKDFKEGPSSKAHTSDHRYAGLTPGLAPVGLSDEEESDAE
;
A
#
# COMPACT_ATOMS: atom_id res chain seq x y z
N MET A 1 18.78 58.94 16.01
CA MET A 1 19.26 57.61 15.60
C MET A 1 20.56 57.33 16.34
N THR A 2 20.64 56.21 17.07
CA THR A 2 21.83 55.90 17.88
C THR A 2 22.98 55.42 17.00
N VAL A 3 24.22 55.71 17.39
CA VAL A 3 25.44 55.31 16.66
C VAL A 3 25.50 53.80 16.42
N GLN A 4 24.98 53.01 17.37
CA GLN A 4 24.84 51.55 17.25
C GLN A 4 23.88 51.12 16.14
N SER A 5 22.75 51.83 15.97
CA SER A 5 21.79 51.54 14.91
C SER A 5 22.39 51.79 13.52
N SER A 6 23.16 52.87 13.37
CA SER A 6 23.85 53.20 12.12
C SER A 6 24.91 52.14 11.77
N ARG A 7 25.70 51.70 12.77
CA ARG A 7 26.70 50.64 12.60
C ARG A 7 26.09 49.28 12.25
N ASN A 8 24.98 48.91 12.87
CA ASN A 8 24.26 47.67 12.57
C ASN A 8 23.66 47.68 11.16
N GLN A 9 23.16 48.84 10.71
CA GLN A 9 22.64 48.99 9.35
C GLN A 9 23.76 48.93 8.30
N ALA A 10 24.91 49.56 8.57
CA ALA A 10 26.08 49.50 7.69
C ALA A 10 26.65 48.08 7.59
N THR A 11 26.79 47.36 8.71
CA THR A 11 27.26 45.97 8.73
C THR A 11 26.29 45.01 8.04
N ALA A 12 24.97 45.23 8.17
CA ALA A 12 23.97 44.45 7.44
C ALA A 12 24.04 44.68 5.92
N ALA A 13 24.21 45.93 5.48
CA ALA A 13 24.38 46.26 4.07
C ALA A 13 25.66 45.63 3.48
N VAL A 14 26.77 45.74 4.21
CA VAL A 14 28.05 45.11 3.83
C VAL A 14 27.92 43.58 3.79
N ASN A 15 27.28 42.97 4.79
CA ASN A 15 27.04 41.52 4.79
C ASN A 15 26.15 41.06 3.64
N SER A 16 25.17 41.87 3.23
CA SER A 16 24.33 41.60 2.05
C SER A 16 25.16 41.61 0.78
N VAL A 17 25.95 42.66 0.56
CA VAL A 17 26.85 42.80 -0.59
C VAL A 17 27.89 41.68 -0.62
N LEU A 18 28.49 41.35 0.52
CA LEU A 18 29.46 40.27 0.64
C LEU A 18 28.83 38.90 0.38
N SER A 19 27.59 38.64 0.82
CA SER A 19 26.90 37.38 0.53
C SER A 19 26.52 37.21 -0.95
N GLN A 20 26.34 38.31 -1.67
CA GLN A 20 26.07 38.31 -3.11
C GLN A 20 27.36 38.19 -3.94
N LEU A 21 28.46 38.81 -3.49
CA LEU A 21 29.74 38.81 -4.20
C LEU A 21 30.62 37.59 -3.88
N LEU A 22 30.53 37.06 -2.66
CA LEU A 22 31.33 35.94 -2.16
C LEU A 22 30.39 34.89 -1.54
N PRO A 23 29.82 33.97 -2.34
CA PRO A 23 28.98 32.90 -1.81
C PRO A 23 29.80 32.03 -0.85
N GLY A 24 29.34 31.94 0.41
CA GLY A 24 30.02 31.23 1.49
C GLY A 24 30.86 32.09 2.42
N CYS A 25 30.91 33.42 2.26
CA CYS A 25 31.59 34.28 3.24
C CYS A 25 30.83 34.28 4.58
N SER A 26 31.56 34.13 5.68
CA SER A 26 31.00 34.30 7.03
C SER A 26 30.52 35.73 7.21
N LYS A 27 29.24 35.92 7.55
CA LYS A 27 28.70 37.25 7.90
C LYS A 27 29.53 37.82 9.05
N ILE A 28 29.97 39.06 8.91
CA ILE A 28 30.68 39.78 9.96
C ILE A 28 29.67 39.96 11.10
N LYS A 29 29.86 39.18 12.17
CA LYS A 29 29.17 39.36 13.44
C LYS A 29 29.99 40.35 14.26
N ASP A 30 29.33 41.34 14.85
CA ASP A 30 29.96 42.34 15.72
C ASP A 30 30.26 41.75 17.12
N ASP A 31 30.56 40.45 17.18
CA ASP A 31 30.89 39.73 18.40
C ASP A 31 32.39 39.90 18.64
N ARG A 32 32.75 40.61 19.71
CA ARG A 32 34.13 40.79 20.18
C ARG A 32 34.74 39.51 20.75
N SER A 33 34.42 38.33 20.22
CA SER A 33 35.05 37.07 20.63
C SER A 33 35.73 36.42 19.43
N GLY A 34 37.05 36.54 19.42
CA GLY A 34 37.89 36.00 18.38
C GLY A 34 37.98 34.47 18.39
N LYS A 35 38.24 33.94 17.21
CA LYS A 35 38.94 32.68 16.82
C LYS A 35 38.17 31.95 15.72
N HIS A 36 38.96 31.29 14.85
CA HIS A 36 38.61 30.54 13.63
C HIS A 36 38.56 31.41 12.36
N MET A 37 39.34 31.19 11.29
CA MET A 37 40.14 30.06 10.85
C MET A 37 41.39 30.56 10.11
N ARG A 38 42.58 30.22 10.60
CA ARG A 38 43.79 30.17 9.78
C ARG A 38 44.01 28.71 9.42
N SER A 39 43.52 28.29 8.25
CA SER A 39 43.91 27.00 7.66
C SER A 39 44.87 27.24 6.52
N ARG A 40 46.01 26.55 6.63
CA ARG A 40 47.17 26.51 5.76
C ARG A 40 46.80 25.94 4.39
N ASN A 41 47.17 26.63 3.32
CA ASN A 41 47.88 26.00 2.21
C ASN A 41 48.57 27.06 1.33
N THR A 42 49.90 27.02 1.33
CA THR A 42 50.78 27.86 0.53
C THR A 42 50.89 27.29 -0.87
N ASN A 43 49.96 27.62 -1.75
CA ASN A 43 50.16 27.47 -3.18
C ASN A 43 51.00 28.65 -3.69
N LYS A 44 52.24 28.38 -4.08
CA LYS A 44 53.22 29.34 -4.63
C LYS A 44 52.84 29.76 -6.06
N GLY A 45 51.71 30.43 -6.21
CA GLY A 45 51.30 31.11 -7.44
C GLY A 45 50.87 32.54 -7.12
N SER A 46 50.99 33.46 -8.09
CA SER A 46 50.44 34.80 -7.93
C SER A 46 48.95 34.68 -7.61
N LYS A 47 48.51 35.25 -6.49
CA LYS A 47 47.10 35.16 -6.03
C LYS A 47 46.12 35.63 -7.11
N ALA A 48 46.55 36.56 -7.98
CA ALA A 48 45.77 37.02 -9.13
C ALA A 48 45.57 35.92 -10.22
N GLN A 49 46.57 35.05 -10.43
CA GLN A 49 46.45 33.92 -11.35
C GLN A 49 45.52 32.83 -10.81
N LEU A 50 45.53 32.60 -9.49
CA LEU A 50 44.55 31.72 -8.83
C LEU A 50 43.13 32.29 -8.93
N ILE A 51 42.94 33.57 -8.62
CA ILE A 51 41.64 34.24 -8.73
C ILE A 51 41.11 34.19 -10.18
N SER A 52 41.93 34.46 -11.18
CA SER A 52 41.51 34.39 -12.58
C SER A 52 41.19 32.96 -13.03
N ARG A 53 41.90 31.95 -12.53
CA ARG A 53 41.58 30.53 -12.77
C ARG A 53 40.26 30.13 -12.11
N ASP A 54 40.04 30.55 -10.87
CA ASP A 54 38.83 30.26 -10.11
C ASP A 54 37.61 30.99 -10.70
N LEU A 55 37.76 32.22 -11.19
CA LEU A 55 36.69 32.95 -11.89
C LEU A 55 36.29 32.26 -13.21
N LYS A 56 37.27 31.75 -13.97
CA LYS A 56 37.00 30.97 -15.19
C LYS A 56 36.30 29.65 -14.87
N LEU A 57 36.75 28.93 -13.85
CA LEU A 57 36.09 27.70 -13.39
C LEU A 57 34.67 27.97 -12.87
N ALA A 58 34.48 29.05 -12.10
CA ALA A 58 33.18 29.44 -11.57
C ALA A 58 32.19 29.86 -12.67
N ALA A 59 32.66 30.51 -13.75
CA ALA A 59 31.84 30.81 -14.91
C ALA A 59 31.38 29.52 -15.61
N VAL A 60 32.31 28.59 -15.87
CA VAL A 60 32.01 27.28 -16.49
C VAL A 60 31.05 26.44 -15.64
N VAL A 61 31.22 26.43 -14.31
CA VAL A 61 30.33 25.71 -13.39
C VAL A 61 28.95 26.37 -13.34
N ARG A 62 28.88 27.71 -13.33
CA ARG A 62 27.60 28.44 -13.35
C ARG A 62 26.83 28.20 -14.65
N ASP A 63 27.49 28.21 -15.80
CA ASP A 63 26.83 27.98 -17.08
C ASP A 63 26.39 26.51 -17.25
N ARG A 64 27.18 25.56 -16.73
CA ARG A 64 26.85 24.12 -16.80
C ARG A 64 25.71 23.71 -15.85
N ASP A 65 25.57 24.37 -14.69
CA ASP A 65 24.61 23.95 -13.65
C ASP A 65 23.41 24.90 -13.48
N ALA A 66 23.36 26.05 -14.18
CA ALA A 66 22.19 26.94 -14.12
C ALA A 66 20.88 26.21 -14.49
N HIS A 67 20.92 25.33 -15.49
CA HIS A 67 19.76 24.53 -15.88
C HIS A 67 19.40 23.47 -14.83
N GLY A 68 20.40 22.81 -14.22
CA GLY A 68 20.21 21.82 -13.15
C GLY A 68 19.59 22.46 -11.90
N ILE A 69 20.10 23.62 -11.50
CA ILE A 69 19.58 24.42 -10.39
C ILE A 69 18.15 24.88 -10.70
N LYS A 70 17.88 25.44 -11.88
CA LYS A 70 16.53 25.87 -12.29
C LYS A 70 15.53 24.69 -12.30
N LYS A 71 15.96 23.51 -12.75
CA LYS A 71 15.13 22.29 -12.73
C LYS A 71 14.81 21.88 -11.29
N LYS A 72 15.79 21.87 -10.38
CA LYS A 72 15.60 21.55 -8.96
C LYS A 72 14.63 22.54 -8.29
N VAL A 73 14.81 23.84 -8.51
CA VAL A 73 13.93 24.90 -8.00
C VAL A 73 12.50 24.73 -8.53
N ASN A 74 12.33 24.47 -9.82
CA ASN A 74 11.00 24.21 -10.39
C ASN A 74 10.35 22.95 -9.83
N GLN A 75 11.12 21.89 -9.59
CA GLN A 75 10.61 20.67 -8.96
C GLN A 75 10.18 20.92 -7.52
N GLN A 76 10.97 21.65 -6.73
CA GLN A 76 10.62 22.05 -5.36
C GLN A 76 9.33 22.88 -5.36
N ARG A 77 9.24 23.90 -6.21
CA ARG A 77 8.03 24.72 -6.37
C ARG A 77 6.80 23.88 -6.74
N LYS A 78 6.94 22.91 -7.67
CA LYS A 78 5.85 21.99 -8.02
C LYS A 78 5.43 21.12 -6.83
N LYS A 79 6.38 20.63 -6.03
CA LYS A 79 6.09 19.86 -4.81
C LYS A 79 5.34 20.69 -3.78
N GLU A 80 5.76 21.94 -3.55
CA GLU A 80 5.09 22.87 -2.65
C GLU A 80 3.66 23.18 -3.10
N ILE A 81 3.44 23.41 -4.39
CA ILE A 81 2.09 23.64 -4.94
C ILE A 81 1.21 22.41 -4.74
N LYS A 82 1.73 21.21 -5.02
CA LYS A 82 0.98 19.96 -4.81
C LYS A 82 0.66 19.73 -3.33
N ALA A 83 1.59 20.03 -2.42
CA ALA A 83 1.36 19.91 -0.99
C ALA A 83 0.27 20.88 -0.51
N LYS A 84 0.27 22.13 -1.00
CA LYS A 84 -0.79 23.11 -0.71
C LYS A 84 -2.15 22.66 -1.24
N LEU A 85 -2.20 22.16 -2.47
CA LEU A 85 -3.43 21.64 -3.07
C LEU A 85 -3.98 20.46 -2.26
N ALA A 86 -3.13 19.50 -1.89
CA ALA A 86 -3.53 18.36 -1.05
C ALA A 86 -4.06 18.80 0.33
N LEU A 87 -3.47 19.83 0.93
CA LEU A 87 -3.95 20.40 2.20
C LEU A 87 -5.33 21.05 2.02
N GLN A 88 -5.52 21.82 0.95
CA GLN A 88 -6.82 22.41 0.61
C GLN A 88 -7.89 21.34 0.37
N ASP A 89 -7.57 20.31 -0.41
CA ASP A 89 -8.47 19.18 -0.67
C ASP A 89 -8.87 18.47 0.64
N GLN A 90 -7.94 18.30 1.58
CA GLN A 90 -8.24 17.73 2.90
C GLN A 90 -9.17 18.63 3.72
N LEU A 91 -8.98 19.95 3.68
CA LEU A 91 -9.87 20.89 4.38
C LEU A 91 -11.28 20.85 3.77
N ASP A 92 -11.39 20.83 2.45
CA ASP A 92 -12.66 20.73 1.74
C ASP A 92 -13.38 19.42 2.04
N GLN A 93 -12.65 18.31 2.10
CA GLN A 93 -13.20 17.01 2.49
C GLN A 93 -13.70 16.99 3.93
N ARG A 94 -12.95 17.60 4.86
CA ARG A 94 -13.39 17.74 6.26
C ARG A 94 -14.64 18.60 6.38
N ALA A 95 -14.71 19.71 5.67
CA ALA A 95 -15.89 20.57 5.63
C ALA A 95 -17.11 19.80 5.07
N LYS A 96 -16.94 19.10 3.95
CA LYS A 96 -17.99 18.23 3.37
C LYS A 96 -18.46 17.16 4.34
N LEU A 97 -17.55 16.53 5.09
CA LEU A 97 -17.92 15.54 6.11
C LEU A 97 -18.70 16.16 7.26
N GLN A 98 -18.32 17.36 7.73
CA GLN A 98 -19.06 18.05 8.78
C GLN A 98 -20.48 18.40 8.33
N ILE A 99 -20.64 18.90 7.11
CA ILE A 99 -21.96 19.19 6.52
C ILE A 99 -22.79 17.91 6.41
N LEU A 100 -22.20 16.84 5.86
CA LEU A 100 -22.89 15.57 5.69
C LEU A 100 -23.32 14.95 7.02
N LYS A 101 -22.51 15.08 8.08
CA LYS A 101 -22.90 14.66 9.44
C LYS A 101 -24.09 15.46 9.96
N LYS A 102 -24.07 16.79 9.82
CA LYS A 102 -25.19 17.64 10.22
C LYS A 102 -26.48 17.28 9.48
N HIS A 103 -26.44 17.18 8.15
CA HIS A 103 -27.60 16.80 7.35
C HIS A 103 -28.09 15.37 7.65
N HIS A 104 -27.21 14.48 8.06
CA HIS A 104 -27.58 13.14 8.50
C HIS A 104 -28.29 13.17 9.87
N GLU A 105 -27.75 13.93 10.83
CA GLU A 105 -28.35 14.12 12.17
C GLU A 105 -29.73 14.80 12.08
N GLU A 106 -29.87 15.79 11.20
CA GLU A 106 -31.13 16.52 10.95
C GLU A 106 -32.10 15.75 10.04
N GLY A 107 -31.67 14.67 9.39
CA GLY A 107 -32.46 13.91 8.42
C GLY A 107 -32.68 14.62 7.07
N THR A 108 -32.02 15.75 6.83
CA THR A 108 -32.14 16.62 5.63
C THR A 108 -31.17 16.24 4.50
N LEU A 109 -30.75 14.97 4.46
CA LEU A 109 -29.75 14.48 3.50
C LEU A 109 -30.22 14.61 2.04
N THR A 110 -29.47 15.34 1.21
CA THR A 110 -29.80 15.46 -0.22
C THR A 110 -29.56 14.15 -0.99
N ASN A 111 -30.22 13.99 -2.14
CA ASN A 111 -30.05 12.80 -3.01
C ASN A 111 -28.59 12.56 -3.42
N LYS A 112 -27.81 13.62 -3.65
CA LYS A 112 -26.39 13.53 -3.98
C LYS A 112 -25.56 12.99 -2.80
N GLU A 113 -25.82 13.51 -1.61
CA GLU A 113 -25.17 13.08 -0.36
C GLU A 113 -25.54 11.64 0.00
N ARG A 114 -26.80 11.25 -0.19
CA ARG A 114 -27.26 9.87 0.00
C ARG A 114 -26.55 8.90 -0.95
N LYS A 115 -26.46 9.25 -2.24
CA LYS A 115 -25.73 8.44 -3.24
C LYS A 115 -24.24 8.32 -2.88
N TYR A 116 -23.63 9.41 -2.41
CA TYR A 116 -22.25 9.41 -1.95
C TYR A 116 -22.07 8.51 -0.71
N LEU A 117 -22.95 8.63 0.28
CA LEU A 117 -22.92 7.82 1.50
C LEU A 117 -23.08 6.32 1.18
N ASN A 118 -24.05 5.95 0.33
CA ASN A 118 -24.23 4.56 -0.10
C ASN A 118 -23.00 4.01 -0.82
N LYS A 119 -22.32 4.84 -1.64
CA LYS A 119 -21.07 4.44 -2.30
C LYS A 119 -19.95 4.19 -1.28
N VAL A 120 -19.83 5.04 -0.26
CA VAL A 120 -18.84 4.87 0.82
C VAL A 120 -19.16 3.63 1.65
N ILE A 121 -20.42 3.42 2.04
CA ILE A 121 -20.87 2.21 2.75
C ILE A 121 -20.55 0.97 1.93
N GLY A 122 -20.92 0.94 0.64
CA GLY A 122 -20.65 -0.23 -0.21
C GLY A 122 -19.16 -0.54 -0.37
N ARG A 123 -18.29 0.48 -0.36
CA ARG A 123 -16.84 0.29 -0.34
C ARG A 123 -16.38 -0.28 1.01
N ASN A 124 -16.80 0.32 2.12
CA ASN A 124 -16.43 -0.14 3.45
C ASN A 124 -16.91 -1.55 3.74
N VAL A 125 -18.13 -1.90 3.33
CA VAL A 125 -18.67 -3.28 3.46
C VAL A 125 -17.82 -4.25 2.68
N ARG A 126 -17.40 -3.91 1.45
CA ARG A 126 -16.51 -4.76 0.66
C ARG A 126 -15.13 -4.90 1.31
N ASP A 127 -14.56 -3.80 1.79
CA ASP A 127 -13.23 -3.77 2.41
C ASP A 127 -13.23 -4.50 3.77
N LEU A 128 -14.36 -4.51 4.50
CA LEU A 128 -14.54 -5.30 5.73
C LEU A 128 -14.76 -6.78 5.42
N LYS A 129 -15.65 -7.07 4.47
CA LYS A 129 -15.98 -8.44 4.06
C LYS A 129 -14.82 -9.14 3.36
N SER A 130 -13.88 -8.40 2.75
CA SER A 130 -12.70 -9.00 2.12
C SER A 130 -11.74 -9.66 3.11
N TRP A 131 -11.88 -9.40 4.42
CA TRP A 131 -11.10 -10.08 5.45
C TRP A 131 -11.74 -11.40 5.92
N ASP A 132 -12.98 -11.67 5.51
CA ASP A 132 -13.83 -12.73 6.07
C ASP A 132 -14.00 -13.94 5.13
N MET A 133 -13.77 -13.75 3.81
CA MET A 133 -14.39 -14.60 2.79
C MET A 133 -13.53 -15.69 2.15
N GLU A 134 -12.27 -15.90 2.56
CA GLU A 134 -11.42 -16.88 1.85
C GLU A 134 -11.59 -18.33 2.33
N ASP A 135 -11.98 -18.58 3.58
CA ASP A 135 -12.04 -19.96 4.13
C ASP A 135 -13.33 -20.28 4.92
N GLU A 136 -14.37 -19.42 4.87
CA GLU A 136 -15.51 -19.53 5.80
C GLU A 136 -16.25 -20.87 5.70
N THR A 137 -16.42 -21.46 4.50
CA THR A 137 -17.11 -22.75 4.33
C THR A 137 -16.30 -23.92 4.88
N ASP A 138 -15.01 -23.99 4.56
CA ASP A 138 -14.15 -25.11 4.94
C ASP A 138 -13.82 -25.02 6.44
N LEU A 139 -13.69 -23.81 6.96
CA LEU A 139 -13.51 -23.55 8.39
C LEU A 139 -14.79 -23.86 9.17
N GLN A 140 -15.97 -23.58 8.60
CA GLN A 140 -17.26 -23.89 9.21
C GLN A 140 -17.54 -25.40 9.21
N ASP A 141 -17.23 -26.10 8.11
CA ASP A 141 -17.30 -27.57 8.06
C ASP A 141 -16.31 -28.22 9.05
N LEU A 142 -15.10 -27.67 9.19
CA LEU A 142 -14.12 -28.12 10.18
C LEU A 142 -14.60 -27.82 11.60
N GLN A 143 -15.16 -26.64 11.84
CA GLN A 143 -15.73 -26.24 13.12
C GLN A 143 -16.88 -27.17 13.51
N ASP A 144 -17.77 -27.49 12.58
CA ASP A 144 -18.89 -28.39 12.77
C ASP A 144 -18.37 -29.82 13.06
N SER A 145 -17.35 -30.28 12.33
CA SER A 145 -16.68 -31.56 12.63
C SER A 145 -16.01 -31.60 14.01
N ILE A 146 -15.39 -30.49 14.46
CA ILE A 146 -14.81 -30.37 15.80
C ILE A 146 -15.91 -30.30 16.87
N LEU A 147 -17.02 -29.61 16.61
CA LEU A 147 -18.16 -29.54 17.53
C LEU A 147 -18.89 -30.89 17.63
N GLU A 148 -19.02 -31.63 16.53
CA GLU A 148 -19.57 -32.98 16.51
C GLU A 148 -18.67 -33.98 17.25
N SER A 149 -17.35 -33.83 17.13
CA SER A 149 -16.38 -34.71 17.82
C SER A 149 -16.09 -34.33 19.27
N SER A 150 -16.20 -33.05 19.64
CA SER A 150 -16.03 -32.56 21.02
C SER A 150 -17.33 -32.56 21.83
N GLY A 151 -18.48 -32.55 21.14
CA GLY A 151 -19.78 -32.77 21.74
C GLY A 151 -19.90 -34.22 22.18
N VAL A 152 -20.26 -34.43 23.44
CA VAL A 152 -20.60 -35.74 24.08
C VAL A 152 -21.82 -36.43 23.40
N ALA A 153 -22.21 -36.02 22.20
CA ALA A 153 -23.36 -36.51 21.45
C ALA A 153 -23.15 -37.89 20.81
N GLU A 154 -21.91 -38.38 20.69
CA GLU A 154 -21.66 -39.75 20.22
C GLU A 154 -21.96 -40.85 21.25
N GLN A 155 -22.26 -40.51 22.52
CA GLN A 155 -22.74 -41.52 23.47
C GLN A 155 -24.24 -41.86 23.31
N GLY A 156 -24.96 -41.18 22.40
CA GLY A 156 -26.41 -41.34 22.26
C GLY A 156 -26.91 -42.14 21.05
N ARG A 157 -26.10 -42.35 20.00
CA ARG A 157 -26.52 -43.16 18.84
C ARG A 157 -26.29 -44.64 19.12
N ARG A 158 -27.18 -45.18 19.97
CA ARG A 158 -27.42 -46.61 20.17
C ARG A 158 -27.37 -47.33 18.81
N THR A 159 -26.27 -48.01 18.54
CA THR A 159 -26.21 -49.08 17.57
C THR A 159 -27.07 -50.22 18.11
N LYS A 160 -28.37 -50.15 17.82
CA LYS A 160 -29.24 -51.32 17.84
C LYS A 160 -28.67 -52.24 16.76
N LYS A 161 -27.81 -53.17 17.17
CA LYS A 161 -27.34 -54.29 16.35
C LYS A 161 -28.56 -55.18 16.09
N GLY A 162 -29.38 -54.70 15.16
CA GLY A 162 -30.53 -55.40 14.62
C GLY A 162 -30.04 -56.55 13.77
N ARG A 163 -30.71 -57.68 13.95
CA ARG A 163 -30.52 -58.97 13.30
C ARG A 163 -30.15 -58.85 11.82
N LYS A 164 -29.24 -59.74 11.41
CA LYS A 164 -29.06 -60.15 10.02
C LYS A 164 -30.39 -60.70 9.50
N ASP A 165 -31.22 -59.85 8.92
CA ASP A 165 -32.35 -60.29 8.11
C ASP A 165 -31.98 -60.06 6.65
N PHE A 166 -31.57 -61.18 6.04
CA PHE A 166 -31.46 -61.40 4.62
C PHE A 166 -32.74 -60.93 3.91
N LYS A 167 -32.66 -59.89 3.07
CA LYS A 167 -33.62 -59.63 1.99
C LYS A 167 -32.94 -59.04 0.78
N GLU A 168 -33.10 -59.77 -0.32
CA GLU A 168 -32.69 -59.47 -1.69
C GLU A 168 -33.36 -58.19 -2.19
N GLY A 169 -32.55 -57.32 -2.80
CA GLY A 169 -32.93 -56.18 -3.61
C GLY A 169 -31.68 -55.67 -4.32
N PRO A 170 -31.67 -55.50 -5.65
CA PRO A 170 -30.43 -55.41 -6.43
C PRO A 170 -29.73 -54.08 -6.20
N SER A 171 -28.80 -54.05 -5.25
CA SER A 171 -27.77 -53.04 -5.13
C SER A 171 -26.86 -53.15 -6.36
N SER A 172 -27.13 -52.32 -7.36
CA SER A 172 -26.38 -52.13 -8.62
C SER A 172 -24.98 -51.52 -8.43
N LYS A 173 -24.18 -52.10 -7.54
CA LYS A 173 -22.75 -51.78 -7.36
C LYS A 173 -21.95 -53.03 -7.00
N ALA A 174 -21.93 -54.01 -7.89
CA ALA A 174 -20.86 -54.99 -7.93
C ALA A 174 -19.80 -54.51 -8.92
N HIS A 175 -19.06 -53.45 -8.58
CA HIS A 175 -17.79 -53.19 -9.24
C HIS A 175 -16.83 -54.28 -8.77
N THR A 176 -16.64 -55.30 -9.60
CA THR A 176 -15.76 -56.46 -9.35
C THR A 176 -14.29 -56.05 -9.50
N SER A 177 -13.82 -55.11 -8.68
CA SER A 177 -12.38 -54.82 -8.60
C SER A 177 -11.68 -55.93 -7.82
N ASP A 178 -11.15 -56.94 -8.51
CA ASP A 178 -10.20 -57.87 -7.90
C ASP A 178 -8.88 -57.12 -7.65
N HIS A 179 -8.55 -56.88 -6.37
CA HIS A 179 -7.33 -56.18 -5.94
C HIS A 179 -6.04 -56.83 -6.45
N ARG A 180 -6.08 -58.11 -6.87
CA ARG A 180 -4.90 -58.82 -7.38
C ARG A 180 -4.55 -58.42 -8.82
N TYR A 181 -5.52 -57.91 -9.58
CA TYR A 181 -5.33 -57.53 -10.98
C TYR A 181 -6.01 -56.18 -11.25
N ALA A 182 -5.25 -55.10 -11.05
CA ALA A 182 -5.73 -53.73 -11.26
C ALA A 182 -6.19 -53.41 -12.71
N GLY A 183 -5.87 -54.29 -13.67
CA GLY A 183 -6.26 -54.17 -15.08
C GLY A 183 -7.42 -55.08 -15.51
N LEU A 184 -8.08 -55.79 -14.59
CA LEU A 184 -9.19 -56.68 -14.94
C LEU A 184 -10.49 -55.91 -15.25
N THR A 185 -10.69 -54.75 -14.63
CA THR A 185 -11.91 -53.93 -14.75
C THR A 185 -11.90 -52.82 -15.80
N PRO A 186 -10.76 -52.21 -16.21
CA PRO A 186 -10.77 -51.22 -17.28
C PRO A 186 -10.77 -51.92 -18.65
N GLY A 187 -11.94 -52.03 -19.27
CA GLY A 187 -12.11 -52.55 -20.63
C GLY A 187 -13.08 -53.72 -20.76
N LEU A 188 -13.61 -54.24 -19.65
CA LEU A 188 -14.74 -55.18 -19.70
C LEU A 188 -16.01 -54.40 -20.06
N ALA A 189 -16.65 -54.75 -21.17
CA ALA A 189 -17.86 -54.07 -21.63
C ALA A 189 -18.99 -54.25 -20.60
N PRO A 190 -19.82 -53.23 -20.34
CA PRO A 190 -21.00 -53.39 -19.50
C PRO A 190 -22.00 -54.30 -20.22
N VAL A 191 -22.00 -55.59 -19.88
CA VAL A 191 -22.94 -56.60 -20.40
C VAL A 191 -24.30 -56.35 -19.75
N GLY A 192 -25.33 -56.15 -20.57
CA GLY A 192 -26.71 -55.96 -20.11
C GLY A 192 -27.41 -57.30 -19.88
N LEU A 193 -28.45 -57.31 -19.03
CA LEU A 193 -29.26 -58.52 -18.79
C LEU A 193 -29.93 -59.08 -20.06
N SER A 194 -30.04 -58.27 -21.11
CA SER A 194 -30.58 -58.62 -22.42
C SER A 194 -29.55 -59.20 -23.40
N ASP A 195 -28.26 -59.20 -23.06
CA ASP A 195 -27.19 -59.71 -23.93
C ASP A 195 -26.95 -61.23 -23.73
N GLU A 196 -27.49 -61.80 -22.65
CA GLU A 196 -27.35 -63.23 -22.32
C GLU A 196 -28.57 -64.08 -22.73
N GLU A 197 -29.69 -63.46 -23.14
CA GLU A 197 -30.96 -64.17 -23.40
C GLU A 197 -31.25 -64.48 -24.87
N GLU A 198 -30.38 -64.11 -25.81
CA GLU A 198 -30.62 -64.38 -27.23
C GLU A 198 -29.39 -64.98 -27.91
N SER A 199 -29.28 -66.32 -27.87
CA SER A 199 -28.52 -67.06 -28.89
C SER A 199 -29.10 -68.45 -29.15
N ASP A 200 -29.60 -68.57 -30.38
CA ASP A 200 -29.55 -69.72 -31.30
C ASP A 200 -30.38 -70.99 -30.99
N ALA A 201 -31.67 -70.91 -31.29
CA ALA A 201 -32.44 -72.03 -31.84
C ALA A 201 -33.47 -71.52 -32.87
N GLU A 202 -33.44 -72.12 -34.07
CA GLU A 202 -34.26 -71.93 -35.29
C GLU A 202 -35.59 -71.16 -35.20
#